data_AF-A0A2V7U005-F1
#
_entry.id   AF-A0A2V7U005-F1
#
_cell.length_a   1.000
_cell.length_b   1.000
_cell.length_c   1.000
_cell.angle_alpha   90.00
_cell.angle_beta   90.00
_cell.angle_gamma   90.00
#
_symmetry.space_group_name_H-M   'P 1'
#
loop_
_entity.id
_entity.type
_entity.pdbx_description
1 polymer ?
#
loop_
_entity_poly.entity_id
_entity_poly.type
_entity_poly.pdbx_seq_one_letter_code
_entity_poly.pdbx_strand_id
1 'polypeptide(L)' 'MGQTITIRLTKELAAWLEQVAARMGVSQGRIIRDQLEKAKASASNQAFMRLAGTVRGPRDLSSRKGFSRS' A
#
# COMPACT_ATOMS: atom_id res chain seq x y z
N MET A 1 14.50 13.85 -12.94
CA MET A 1 13.92 15.19 -12.69
C MET A 1 12.74 15.02 -11.76
N GLY A 2 12.69 15.77 -10.65
CA GLY A 2 11.57 15.69 -9.70
C GLY A 2 10.55 16.79 -9.97
N GLN A 3 9.26 16.47 -9.86
CA GLN A 3 8.19 17.47 -9.85
C GLN A 3 7.86 17.83 -8.41
N THR A 4 7.90 19.13 -8.09
CA THR A 4 7.55 19.62 -6.75
C THR A 4 6.06 19.87 -6.68
N ILE A 5 5.41 19.34 -5.65
CA ILE A 5 4.02 19.62 -5.31
C ILE A 5 3.96 20.26 -3.92
N THR A 6 3.11 21.26 -3.77
CA THR A 6 2.86 21.90 -2.46
C THR A 6 1.59 21.31 -1.87
N ILE A 7 1.70 20.68 -0.71
CA ILE A 7 0.56 20.05 -0.02
C ILE A 7 0.32 20.80 1.29
N ARG A 8 -0.93 21.18 1.55
CA ARG A 8 -1.33 21.74 2.85
C ARG A 8 -1.65 20.57 3.79
N LEU A 9 -0.95 20.52 4.92
CA LEU A 9 -1.20 19.55 5.99
C LEU A 9 -1.98 20.22 7.12
N THR A 10 -2.71 19.41 7.90
CA THR A 10 -3.25 19.88 9.17
C THR A 10 -2.10 20.17 10.15
N LYS A 11 -2.32 21.07 11.11
CA LYS A 11 -1.30 21.41 12.11
C LYS A 11 -0.79 20.18 12.86
N GLU A 12 -1.70 19.30 13.23
CA GLU A 12 -1.38 18.04 13.92
C GLU A 12 -0.49 17.13 13.07
N LEU A 13 -0.84 16.94 11.79
CA LEU A 13 -0.06 16.07 10.89
C LEU A 13 1.32 16.64 10.60
N ALA A 14 1.44 17.97 10.46
CA ALA A 14 2.73 18.65 10.29
C ALA A 14 3.64 18.47 11.52
N ALA A 15 3.09 18.69 12.73
CA ALA A 15 3.83 18.51 13.98
C ALA A 15 4.27 17.05 14.17
N TRP A 16 3.39 16.10 13.87
CA TRP A 16 3.73 14.68 13.90
C TRP A 16 4.85 14.33 12.91
N LEU A 17 4.77 14.83 11.67
CA LEU A 17 5.78 14.56 10.64
C LEU A 17 7.16 15.10 11.03
N GLU A 18 7.20 16.27 11.66
CA GLU A 18 8.43 16.85 12.21
C GLU A 18 9.05 16.00 13.31
N GLN A 19 8.24 15.54 14.27
CA GLN A 19 8.71 14.67 15.35
C GLN A 19 9.27 13.34 14.83
N VAL A 20 8.60 12.74 13.84
CA VAL A 20 9.04 11.49 13.22
C VAL A 20 10.34 11.70 12.43
N ALA A 21 10.45 12.81 11.68
CA ALA A 21 11.67 13.19 10.97
C ALA A 21 12.86 13.35 11.92
N ALA A 22 12.67 14.07 13.04
CA ALA A 22 13.69 14.26 14.05
C ALA A 22 14.12 12.93 14.69
N ARG A 23 13.15 12.08 15.06
CA ARG A 23 13.42 10.75 15.66
C ARG A 23 14.18 9.82 14.72
N MET A 24 13.84 9.84 13.43
CA MET A 24 14.45 8.95 12.43
C MET A 24 15.71 9.53 11.78
N GLY A 25 16.08 10.79 12.08
CA GLY A 25 17.26 11.45 11.50
C GLY A 25 17.17 11.65 9.99
N VAL A 26 15.95 11.79 9.44
CA VAL A 26 15.70 11.93 7.99
C VAL A 26 14.83 13.15 7.71
N SER A 27 14.86 13.65 6.48
CA SER A 27 14.00 14.78 6.09
C SER A 27 12.53 14.37 5.98
N GLN A 28 11.63 15.32 6.30
CA GLN A 28 10.18 15.12 6.12
C GLN A 28 9.83 14.71 4.69
N GLY A 29 10.46 15.33 3.70
CA GLY A 29 10.25 14.99 2.28
C GLY A 29 10.67 13.56 1.93
N ARG A 30 11.68 12.99 2.60
CA ARG A 30 12.06 11.58 2.43
C ARG A 30 10.97 10.66 2.98
N ILE A 31 10.45 10.94 4.17
CA ILE A 31 9.36 10.16 4.78
C ILE A 31 8.13 10.14 3.87
N ILE A 32 7.72 11.30 3.36
CA ILE A 32 6.55 11.40 2.48
C ILE A 32 6.78 10.64 1.18
N ARG A 33 7.96 10.78 0.56
CA ARG A 33 8.29 10.05 -0.67
C ARG A 33 8.27 8.54 -0.45
N ASP A 34 8.89 8.06 0.62
CA ASP A 34 8.96 6.62 0.93
C ASP A 34 7.55 6.04 1.17
N GLN A 35 6.67 6.79 1.85
CA GLN A 35 5.29 6.36 2.03
C GLN A 35 4.46 6.40 0.75
N LEU A 36 4.69 7.37 -0.14
CA LEU A 36 4.03 7.40 -1.45
C LEU A 36 4.47 6.23 -2.32
N GLU A 37 5.77 5.88 -2.33
CA GLU A 37 6.27 4.72 -3.08
C GLU A 37 5.71 3.41 -2.49
N LYS A 38 5.65 3.27 -1.17
CA LYS A 38 5.01 2.12 -0.51
C LYS A 38 3.53 2.03 -0.85
N ALA A 39 2.79 3.14 -0.80
CA ALA A 39 1.38 3.18 -1.15
C ALA A 39 1.15 2.80 -2.63
N LYS A 40 2.00 3.31 -3.54
CA LYS A 40 1.99 2.95 -4.96
C LYS A 40 2.25 1.45 -5.18
N ALA A 41 3.25 0.89 -4.50
CA ALA A 41 3.56 -0.54 -4.57
C ALA A 41 2.46 -1.42 -3.94
N SER A 42 1.76 -0.91 -2.93
CA SER A 42 0.65 -1.61 -2.27
C SER A 42 -0.65 -1.54 -3.08
N ALA A 43 -0.87 -0.44 -3.80
CA ALA A 43 -2.00 -0.25 -4.71
C ALA A 43 -1.84 -1.06 -6.00
N SER A 44 -0.61 -1.40 -6.41
CA SER A 44 -0.37 -2.33 -7.50
C SER A 44 -0.66 -3.76 -7.06
N ASN A 45 -1.96 -4.07 -7.08
CA ASN A 45 -2.53 -5.41 -7.23
C ASN A 45 -2.23 -6.35 -6.06
N GLN A 46 -3.29 -6.91 -5.48
CA GLN A 46 -3.20 -8.13 -4.67
C GLN A 46 -2.31 -9.12 -5.42
N ALA A 47 -1.03 -9.27 -5.03
CA ALA A 47 -0.06 -10.01 -5.85
C ALA A 47 -0.50 -11.47 -6.09
N PHE A 48 -1.34 -11.98 -5.19
CA PHE A 48 -2.01 -13.27 -5.31
C PHE A 48 -3.07 -13.33 -6.43
N MET A 49 -3.64 -12.22 -6.88
CA MET A 49 -4.58 -12.19 -8.02
C MET A 49 -3.92 -12.59 -9.34
N ARG A 50 -2.59 -12.49 -9.47
CA ARG A 50 -1.86 -13.09 -10.60
C ARG A 50 -2.05 -14.61 -10.67
N LEU A 51 -2.32 -15.26 -9.54
CA LEU A 51 -2.55 -16.71 -9.45
C LEU A 51 -4.02 -17.08 -9.70
N ALA A 52 -4.92 -16.10 -9.75
CA ALA A 52 -6.33 -16.35 -10.02
C ALA A 52 -6.50 -16.87 -11.46
N GLY A 53 -7.09 -18.06 -11.59
CA GLY A 53 -7.29 -18.72 -12.88
C GLY A 53 -6.07 -19.46 -13.45
N THR A 54 -4.92 -19.49 -12.77
CA THR A 54 -3.75 -20.27 -13.21
C THR A 54 -3.96 -21.77 -13.09
N VAL A 55 -4.77 -22.21 -12.11
CA VAL A 55 -5.14 -23.63 -11.93
C VAL A 55 -6.47 -23.90 -12.62
N ARG A 56 -6.49 -24.89 -13.52
CA ARG A 56 -7.72 -25.43 -14.11
C ARG A 56 -8.17 -26.66 -13.33
N GLY A 57 -9.45 -26.69 -12.98
CA GLY A 57 -10.06 -27.84 -12.32
C GLY A 57 -11.58 -27.74 -12.25
N PRO A 58 -12.26 -28.77 -11.72
CA PRO A 58 -13.70 -28.78 -11.52
C PRO A 58 -14.21 -27.55 -10.73
N ARG A 59 -15.42 -27.08 -11.07
CA ARG A 59 -16.02 -25.86 -10.50
C ARG A 59 -16.34 -25.98 -9.00
N ASP A 60 -16.32 -27.18 -8.47
CA ASP A 60 -16.70 -27.61 -7.12
C ASP A 60 -15.50 -28.06 -6.26
N LEU A 61 -14.26 -27.85 -6.72
CA LEU A 61 -13.05 -28.23 -5.99
C LEU A 61 -12.92 -27.62 -4.59
N SER A 62 -13.57 -26.48 -4.34
CA SER A 62 -13.51 -25.83 -3.03
C SER A 62 -14.41 -26.55 -2.02
N SER A 63 -13.83 -27.20 -1.01
CA SER A 63 -14.56 -27.80 0.12
C SER A 63 -14.76 -26.83 1.31
N ARG A 64 -14.21 -25.61 1.24
CA ARG A 64 -14.34 -24.61 2.30
C ARG A 64 -15.77 -24.06 2.36
N LYS A 65 -16.38 -24.08 3.55
CA LYS A 65 -17.70 -23.48 3.82
C LYS A 65 -17.75 -22.03 3.32
N GLY A 66 -18.76 -21.70 2.51
CA GLY A 66 -18.93 -20.39 1.85
C GLY A 66 -18.29 -20.25 0.46
N PHE A 67 -17.43 -21.19 0.06
CA PHE A 67 -16.84 -21.27 -1.27
C PHE A 67 -17.20 -22.57 -2.00
N SER A 68 -17.66 -23.57 -1.24
CA SER A 68 -18.24 -24.79 -1.80
C SER A 68 -19.54 -24.48 -2.53
N ARG A 69 -19.71 -25.12 -3.70
CA ARG A 69 -20.87 -24.96 -4.58
C ARG A 69 -21.83 -26.16 -4.54
N SER A 70 -21.58 -27.12 -3.65
CA SER A 70 -22.48 -28.24 -3.33
C SER A 70 -23.56 -27.82 -2.34
#